data_AF-A0A6G8S855-F1
#
_entry.id   AF-A0A6G8S855-F1
#
_cell.length_a   1.000
_cell.length_b   1.000
_cell.length_c   1.000
_cell.angle_alpha   90.00
_cell.angle_beta   90.00
_cell.angle_gamma   90.00
#
_symmetry.space_group_name_H-M   'P 1'
#
loop_
_entity.id
_entity.type
_entity.pdbx_description
1 polymer ?
#
loop_
_entity_poly.entity_id
_entity_poly.type
_entity_poly.pdbx_seq_one_letter_code
_entity_poly.pdbx_strand_id
1 'polypeptide(L)'
;MDYSNYEALNFLSNYQTVNYINNFLDYMSKKLDKVFDKSQILDIFNELNEANWKEIDDYGYKEDQYYIFLRFKVFLLTIDYETDLKEDKEWLNFFENKFIEYLEKK
;
A
#
# COMPACT_ATOMS: atom_id res chain seq x y z
N MET A 1 10.09 -4.59 -8.41
CA MET A 1 8.92 -4.66 -7.54
C MET A 1 8.93 -6.06 -6.96
N ASP A 2 8.98 -6.14 -5.64
CA ASP A 2 9.11 -7.41 -4.95
C ASP A 2 7.76 -8.16 -4.95
N TYR A 3 7.78 -9.46 -4.65
CA TYR A 3 6.61 -10.34 -4.65
C TYR A 3 5.50 -9.80 -3.73
N SER A 4 5.88 -9.28 -2.55
CA SER A 4 4.96 -8.70 -1.56
C SER A 4 4.25 -7.44 -2.08
N ASN A 5 4.93 -6.56 -2.83
CA ASN A 5 4.28 -5.40 -3.46
C ASN A 5 3.22 -5.85 -4.47
N TYR A 6 3.53 -6.87 -5.28
CA TYR A 6 2.61 -7.37 -6.29
C TYR A 6 1.36 -7.99 -5.64
N GLU A 7 1.52 -8.80 -4.60
CA GLU A 7 0.40 -9.38 -3.85
C GLU A 7 -0.46 -8.28 -3.19
N ALA A 8 0.15 -7.29 -2.53
CA ALA A 8 -0.57 -6.15 -1.96
C ALA A 8 -1.38 -5.38 -3.02
N LEU A 9 -0.81 -5.16 -4.22
CA LEU A 9 -1.50 -4.46 -5.30
C LEU A 9 -2.68 -5.28 -5.83
N ASN A 10 -2.45 -6.58 -6.01
CA ASN A 10 -3.48 -7.51 -6.46
C ASN A 10 -4.63 -7.57 -5.44
N PHE A 11 -4.32 -7.65 -4.14
CA PHE A 11 -5.32 -7.60 -3.08
C PHE A 11 -6.19 -6.34 -3.16
N LEU A 12 -5.57 -5.14 -3.16
CA LEU A 12 -6.30 -3.87 -3.20
C LEU A 12 -7.13 -3.71 -4.48
N SER A 13 -6.67 -4.25 -5.61
CA SER A 13 -7.42 -4.18 -6.87
C SER A 13 -8.80 -4.86 -6.81
N ASN A 14 -8.98 -5.84 -5.92
CA ASN A 14 -10.27 -6.50 -5.70
C ASN A 14 -11.27 -5.64 -4.91
N TYR A 15 -10.82 -4.53 -4.32
CA TYR A 15 -11.62 -3.66 -3.45
C TYR A 15 -11.75 -2.23 -3.99
N GLN A 16 -11.76 -2.06 -5.32
CA GLN A 16 -11.98 -0.76 -5.98
C GLN A 16 -13.34 -0.11 -5.66
N THR A 17 -14.28 -0.84 -5.07
CA THR A 17 -15.54 -0.26 -4.56
C THR A 17 -15.33 0.60 -3.31
N VAL A 18 -14.18 0.48 -2.65
CA VAL A 18 -13.81 1.30 -1.50
C VAL A 18 -13.17 2.60 -1.99
N ASN A 19 -13.84 3.74 -1.76
CA ASN A 19 -13.48 5.03 -2.35
C ASN A 19 -12.00 5.42 -2.19
N TYR A 20 -11.42 5.27 -0.99
CA TYR A 20 -10.02 5.65 -0.76
C TYR A 20 -9.03 4.72 -1.47
N ILE A 21 -9.37 3.44 -1.66
CA ILE A 21 -8.55 2.49 -2.43
C ILE A 21 -8.56 2.91 -3.90
N ASN A 22 -9.76 3.13 -4.44
CA ASN A 22 -9.90 3.53 -5.84
C ASN A 22 -9.18 4.85 -6.14
N ASN A 23 -9.35 5.84 -5.26
CA ASN A 23 -8.67 7.13 -5.39
C ASN A 23 -7.15 6.98 -5.39
N PHE A 24 -6.60 6.12 -4.52
CA PHE A 24 -5.17 5.86 -4.48
C PHE A 24 -4.68 5.15 -5.74
N LEU A 25 -5.38 4.12 -6.22
CA LEU A 25 -5.00 3.39 -7.43
C LEU A 25 -5.05 4.29 -8.69
N ASP A 26 -6.08 5.12 -8.82
CA ASP A 26 -6.20 6.11 -9.90
C ASP A 26 -5.09 7.18 -9.82
N TYR A 27 -4.79 7.67 -8.62
CA TYR A 27 -3.69 8.61 -8.40
C TYR A 27 -2.33 8.02 -8.75
N MET A 28 -2.05 6.78 -8.34
CA MET A 28 -0.83 6.05 -8.70
C MET A 28 -0.73 5.86 -10.22
N SER A 29 -1.83 5.43 -10.86
CA SER A 29 -1.87 5.27 -12.32
C SER A 29 -1.54 6.58 -13.04
N LYS A 30 -2.10 7.71 -12.60
CA LYS A 30 -1.82 9.04 -13.18
C LYS A 30 -0.38 9.50 -12.96
N LYS A 31 0.18 9.28 -11.76
CA LYS A 31 1.58 9.65 -11.45
C LYS A 31 2.57 8.85 -12.30
N LEU A 32 2.24 7.60 -12.64
CA LEU A 32 3.12 6.70 -13.39
C LEU A 32 2.92 6.72 -14.91
N ASP A 33 1.81 7.28 -15.42
CA ASP A 33 1.45 7.30 -16.85
C ASP A 33 2.52 7.90 -17.78
N LYS A 34 3.38 8.78 -17.26
CA LYS A 34 4.42 9.49 -18.04
C LYS A 34 5.83 9.28 -17.47
N VAL A 35 6.03 8.20 -16.74
CA VAL A 35 7.33 7.87 -16.15
C VAL A 35 8.08 6.92 -17.08
N PHE A 36 9.27 7.32 -17.50
CA PHE A 36 10.03 6.60 -18.53
C PHE A 36 11.30 5.93 -17.99
N ASP A 37 11.70 6.25 -16.75
CA ASP A 37 12.90 5.69 -16.14
C ASP A 37 12.68 5.24 -14.69
N LYS A 38 13.54 4.33 -14.24
CA LYS A 38 13.48 3.72 -12.91
C LYS A 38 13.70 4.75 -11.79
N SER A 39 14.57 5.74 -11.99
CA SER A 39 14.85 6.77 -10.97
C SER A 39 13.61 7.60 -10.65
N GLN A 40 12.85 8.01 -11.67
CA GLN A 40 11.60 8.74 -11.51
C GLN A 40 10.55 7.91 -10.75
N ILE A 41 10.48 6.60 -11.01
CA ILE A 41 9.58 5.71 -10.24
C ILE A 41 9.99 5.71 -8.76
N LEU A 42 11.30 5.58 -8.47
CA LEU A 42 11.81 5.57 -7.10
C LEU A 42 11.54 6.89 -6.39
N ASP A 43 11.77 8.03 -7.05
CA ASP A 43 11.50 9.35 -6.49
C ASP A 43 10.01 9.53 -6.14
N ILE A 44 9.11 9.10 -7.04
CA ILE A 44 7.67 9.12 -6.80
C ILE A 44 7.31 8.21 -5.63
N PHE A 45 7.83 6.98 -5.59
CA PHE A 45 7.51 6.04 -4.53
C PHE A 45 8.01 6.53 -3.17
N ASN A 46 9.20 7.11 -3.11
CA ASN A 46 9.75 7.73 -1.90
C ASN A 46 8.89 8.89 -1.41
N GLU A 47 8.54 9.84 -2.28
CA GLU A 47 7.66 10.98 -1.96
C GLU A 47 6.33 10.50 -1.36
N LEU A 48 5.74 9.48 -1.97
CA LEU A 48 4.47 8.92 -1.53
C LEU A 48 4.61 8.11 -0.23
N ASN A 49 5.72 7.41 -0.03
CA ASN A 49 5.95 6.62 1.18
C ASN A 49 6.14 7.55 2.39
N GLU A 50 6.91 8.64 2.23
CA GLU A 50 7.06 9.66 3.25
C GLU A 50 5.72 10.27 3.65
N ALA A 51 4.89 10.63 2.68
CA ALA A 51 3.54 11.13 2.94
C ALA A 51 2.65 10.09 3.65
N ASN A 52 2.76 8.81 3.27
CA ASN A 52 2.01 7.72 3.89
C ASN A 52 2.42 7.50 5.36
N TRP A 53 3.71 7.55 5.68
CA TRP A 53 4.17 7.43 7.07
C TRP A 53 3.67 8.58 7.94
N LYS A 54 3.73 9.81 7.43
CA LYS A 54 3.13 10.95 8.12
C LYS A 54 1.64 10.77 8.37
N GLU A 55 0.92 10.26 7.37
CA GLU A 55 -0.51 9.97 7.51
C GLU A 55 -0.80 8.90 8.56
N ILE A 56 0.03 7.85 8.64
CA ILE A 56 -0.05 6.82 9.69
C ILE A 56 0.13 7.45 11.08
N ASP A 57 1.15 8.29 11.24
CA ASP A 57 1.46 8.97 12.50
C ASP A 57 0.31 9.89 12.93
N ASP A 58 -0.22 10.69 11.99
CA ASP A 58 -1.33 11.61 12.22
C ASP A 58 -2.66 10.87 12.52
N TYR A 59 -2.85 9.66 11.99
CA TYR A 59 -4.06 8.87 12.19
C TYR A 59 -4.21 8.31 13.63
N GLY A 60 -3.11 8.30 14.40
CA GLY A 60 -3.12 7.93 15.81
C GLY A 60 -3.42 6.45 16.07
N TYR A 61 -3.00 5.57 15.16
CA TYR A 61 -3.05 4.10 15.31
C TYR A 61 -4.41 3.50 15.69
N LYS A 62 -5.51 4.07 15.17
CA LYS A 62 -6.82 3.41 15.28
C LYS A 62 -6.82 2.17 14.40
N GLU A 63 -6.84 0.99 14.98
CA GLU A 63 -6.86 -0.26 14.23
C GLU A 63 -8.24 -0.48 13.57
N ASP A 64 -8.40 0.08 12.38
CA ASP A 64 -9.59 -0.05 11.54
C ASP A 64 -9.22 -0.32 10.07
N GLN A 65 -10.26 -0.43 9.23
CA GLN A 65 -10.12 -0.69 7.81
C GLN A 65 -9.19 0.30 7.09
N TYR A 66 -9.21 1.58 7.49
CA TYR A 66 -8.40 2.61 6.84
C TYR A 66 -6.93 2.52 7.26
N TYR A 67 -6.68 2.31 8.55
CA TYR A 67 -5.32 2.09 9.03
C TYR A 67 -4.64 0.90 8.36
N ILE A 68 -5.36 -0.21 8.19
CA ILE A 68 -4.83 -1.38 7.48
C ILE A 68 -4.52 -1.05 6.01
N PHE A 69 -5.34 -0.23 5.35
CA PHE A 69 -5.02 0.28 4.02
C PHE A 69 -3.74 1.13 3.98
N LEU A 70 -3.50 1.98 4.99
CA LEU A 70 -2.24 2.71 5.09
C LEU A 70 -1.04 1.78 5.24
N ARG A 71 -1.20 0.63 5.91
CA ARG A 71 -0.16 -0.41 5.98
C ARG A 71 0.09 -1.08 4.62
N PHE A 72 -0.95 -1.38 3.83
CA PHE A 72 -0.76 -1.85 2.45
C PHE A 72 0.01 -0.86 1.57
N LYS A 73 -0.26 0.45 1.72
CA LYS A 73 0.52 1.48 1.01
C LYS A 73 2.02 1.38 1.31
N VAL A 74 2.43 1.03 2.53
CA VAL A 74 3.85 0.82 2.86
C VAL A 74 4.45 -0.29 2.01
N PHE A 75 3.81 -1.46 1.91
CA PHE A 75 4.32 -2.56 1.07
C PHE A 75 4.43 -2.14 -0.39
N LEU A 76 3.48 -1.38 -0.90
CA LEU A 76 3.50 -0.93 -2.29
C LEU A 76 4.63 0.06 -2.56
N LEU A 77 4.83 1.00 -1.64
CA LEU A 77 5.71 2.15 -1.83
C LEU A 77 7.15 1.87 -1.39
N THR A 78 7.39 0.82 -0.61
CA THR A 78 8.73 0.31 -0.32
C THR A 78 9.22 -0.52 -1.49
N ILE A 79 10.12 0.04 -2.30
CA ILE A 79 10.87 -0.71 -3.30
C ILE A 79 12.25 -0.97 -2.70
N ASP A 80 12.35 -2.02 -1.90
CA ASP A 80 13.66 -2.48 -1.41
C ASP A 80 14.09 -3.75 -2.14
N TYR A 81 15.39 -3.90 -2.35
CA TYR A 81 15.98 -5.11 -2.90
C TYR A 81 16.59 -6.00 -1.79
N GLU A 82 16.59 -5.52 -0.54
CA GLU A 82 17.25 -6.17 0.61
C GLU A 82 16.30 -6.47 1.79
N THR A 83 14.99 -6.55 1.59
CA THR A 83 14.07 -7.00 2.64
C THR A 83 14.11 -8.52 2.84
N ASP A 84 13.92 -8.97 4.09
CA ASP A 84 13.69 -10.38 4.37
C ASP A 84 12.29 -10.78 3.88
N LEU A 85 12.24 -11.30 2.66
CA LEU A 85 11.04 -11.70 1.93
C LEU A 85 10.04 -12.55 2.75
N LYS A 86 10.51 -13.27 3.77
CA LYS A 86 9.63 -14.09 4.63
C LYS A 86 8.83 -13.24 5.61
N GLU A 87 9.45 -12.25 6.23
CA GLU A 87 8.80 -11.37 7.20
C GLU A 87 7.73 -10.52 6.50
N ASP A 88 8.03 -9.98 5.32
CA ASP A 88 7.09 -9.18 4.54
C ASP A 88 5.80 -9.96 4.20
N LYS A 89 5.93 -11.24 3.88
CA LYS A 89 4.78 -12.10 3.57
C LYS A 89 3.91 -12.39 4.78
N GLU A 90 4.50 -12.63 5.94
CA GLU A 90 3.75 -12.86 7.18
C GLU A 90 2.94 -11.62 7.56
N TRP A 91 3.56 -10.44 7.47
CA TRP A 91 2.87 -9.18 7.71
C TRP A 91 1.78 -8.91 6.68
N LEU A 92 2.03 -9.16 5.39
CA LEU A 92 1.03 -8.98 4.34
C LEU A 92 -0.22 -9.83 4.60
N ASN A 93 -0.04 -11.12 4.88
CA ASN A 93 -1.14 -12.02 5.23
C ASN A 93 -1.92 -11.53 6.47
N PHE A 94 -1.21 -11.02 7.48
CA PHE A 94 -1.85 -10.44 8.66
C PHE A 94 -2.73 -9.25 8.29
N PHE A 95 -2.24 -8.33 7.47
CA PHE A 95 -2.99 -7.15 7.03
C PHE A 95 -4.18 -7.51 6.12
N GLU A 96 -4.05 -8.48 5.22
CA GLU A 96 -5.18 -8.97 4.40
C GLU A 96 -6.32 -9.51 5.25
N ASN A 97 -6.01 -10.40 6.20
CA ASN A 97 -7.01 -10.95 7.10
C ASN A 97 -7.69 -9.84 7.92
N LYS A 98 -6.92 -8.91 8.49
CA LYS A 98 -7.46 -7.79 9.27
C LYS A 98 -8.34 -6.87 8.44
N PHE A 99 -7.95 -6.58 7.20
CA PHE A 99 -8.74 -5.74 6.32
C PHE A 99 -10.12 -6.34 6.04
N ILE A 100 -10.16 -7.63 5.72
CA ILE A 100 -11.41 -8.38 5.51
C ILE A 100 -12.27 -8.36 6.78
N GLU A 101 -11.67 -8.68 7.94
CA GLU A 101 -12.38 -8.63 9.23
C GLU A 101 -13.05 -7.27 9.51
N TYR A 102 -12.39 -6.16 9.17
CA TYR A 102 -12.94 -4.82 9.38
C TYR A 102 -13.97 -4.41 8.31
N LEU A 103 -13.87 -4.99 7.10
CA LEU A 103 -14.83 -4.75 6.04
C LEU A 103 -16.16 -5.46 6.33
N GLU A 104 -16.13 -6.66 6.91
CA GLU A 104 -17.32 -7.44 7.29
C GLU A 104 -18.02 -6.95 8.57
N LYS A 105 -17.32 -6.19 9.42
CA LYS A 105 -17.87 -5.62 10.66
C LYS A 105 -18.71 -4.36 10.46
N LYS A 106 -18.83 -3.86 9.22
CA LYS A 106 -19.65 -2.69 8.83
C LYS A 106 -20.96 -3.13 8.20
#